data_AF-A0A316X2U3-F1
#
_entry.id   AF-A0A316X2U3-F1
#
_cell.length_a   1.000
_cell.length_b   1.000
_cell.length_c   1.000
_cell.angle_alpha   90.00
_cell.angle_beta   90.00
_cell.angle_gamma   90.00
#
_symmetry.space_group_name_H-M   'P 1'
#
loop_
_entity.id
_entity.type
_entity.pdbx_description
1 polymer ?
#
loop_
_entity_poly.entity_id
_entity_poly.type
_entity_poly.pdbx_seq_one_letter_code
_entity_poly.pdbx_strand_id
1 'polypeptide(L)'
;MEYIKQYYDLPFLSKGMKVEADGKSGKINKEKNGYLEILFDNGIKALAHPTWEIVYYNEKGEIIKDFRKPKHKIERQKRILEKNKFDELINMASGKANVEITPNLRLKHIVENNWDDDNNLIAVSCDFIVFNEPIMAYIIVDDLQLDKPRYGEIESEDLIHDTAKSLLNSIDIWEKLVPVLKYYKEKWEEIQKLPF
;
A
#
# COMPACT_ATOMS: atom_id res chain seq x y z
N MET A 1 -6.98 -9.51 46.28
CA MET A 1 -6.12 -9.23 45.10
C MET A 1 -4.82 -10.00 45.12
N GLU A 2 -4.44 -10.61 46.24
CA GLU A 2 -3.15 -11.28 46.39
C GLU A 2 -2.90 -12.38 45.35
N TYR A 3 -3.95 -13.15 45.02
CA TYR A 3 -3.90 -14.16 43.96
C TYR A 3 -3.49 -13.56 42.61
N ILE A 4 -4.14 -12.48 42.17
CA ILE A 4 -3.83 -11.80 40.90
C ILE A 4 -2.39 -11.26 40.91
N LYS A 5 -1.96 -10.65 42.03
CA LYS A 5 -0.59 -10.11 42.15
C LYS A 5 0.46 -11.19 41.94
N GLN A 6 0.25 -12.36 42.53
CA GLN A 6 1.18 -13.48 42.46
C GLN A 6 1.11 -14.21 41.11
N TYR A 7 -0.11 -14.50 40.63
CA TYR A 7 -0.31 -15.27 39.40
C TYR A 7 0.11 -14.51 38.14
N TYR A 8 -0.15 -13.20 38.07
CA TYR A 8 0.16 -12.36 36.90
C TYR A 8 1.43 -11.50 37.06
N ASP A 9 2.16 -11.63 38.16
CA ASP A 9 3.33 -10.82 38.51
C ASP A 9 3.04 -9.30 38.46
N LEU A 10 2.03 -8.88 39.23
CA LEU A 10 1.56 -7.49 39.32
C LEU A 10 1.63 -6.97 40.76
N PRO A 11 2.82 -6.81 41.36
CA PRO A 11 2.94 -6.46 42.79
C PRO A 11 2.33 -5.09 43.15
N PHE A 12 2.31 -4.16 42.19
CA PHE A 12 1.80 -2.79 42.33
C PHE A 12 0.27 -2.68 42.42
N LEU A 13 -0.48 -3.75 42.14
CA LEU A 13 -1.93 -3.71 41.99
C LEU A 13 -2.62 -3.28 43.31
N SER A 14 -3.44 -2.24 43.29
CA SER A 14 -4.12 -1.75 44.50
C SER A 14 -5.56 -1.33 44.21
N LYS A 15 -6.42 -1.39 45.23
CA LYS A 15 -7.80 -0.91 45.14
C LYS A 15 -7.76 0.61 44.99
N GLY A 16 -8.57 1.14 44.10
CA GLY A 16 -8.61 2.57 43.77
C GLY A 16 -7.59 3.01 42.72
N MET A 17 -6.66 2.14 42.31
CA MET A 17 -5.71 2.41 41.23
C MET A 17 -6.45 2.75 39.93
N LYS A 18 -5.95 3.77 39.22
CA LYS A 18 -6.49 4.17 37.93
C LYS A 18 -6.05 3.18 36.85
N VAL A 19 -7.00 2.82 35.99
CA VAL A 19 -6.79 1.91 34.86
C VAL A 19 -7.55 2.40 33.63
N GLU A 20 -7.08 1.99 32.46
CA GLU A 20 -7.84 2.06 31.20
C GLU A 20 -8.02 0.62 30.72
N ALA A 21 -9.26 0.15 30.60
CA ALA A 21 -9.58 -1.18 30.09
C ALA A 21 -10.47 -1.07 28.85
N ASP A 22 -10.09 -1.72 27.75
CA ASP A 22 -10.75 -1.59 26.44
C ASP A 22 -10.98 -0.12 26.02
N GLY A 23 -9.99 0.74 26.29
CA GLY A 23 -10.04 2.17 25.98
C GLY A 23 -10.95 3.01 26.90
N LYS A 24 -11.49 2.43 27.99
CA LYS A 24 -12.35 3.15 28.95
C LYS A 24 -11.62 3.33 30.29
N SER A 25 -11.60 4.56 30.78
CA SER A 25 -10.98 4.94 32.06
C SER A 25 -11.85 4.55 33.26
N GLY A 26 -11.21 4.11 34.34
CA GLY A 26 -11.86 3.76 35.60
C GLY A 26 -10.88 3.49 36.74
N LYS A 27 -11.41 2.95 37.85
CA LYS A 27 -10.63 2.56 39.02
C LYS A 27 -10.92 1.13 39.44
N ILE A 28 -9.90 0.44 39.93
CA ILE A 28 -10.04 -0.92 40.47
C ILE A 28 -10.92 -0.89 41.73
N ASN A 29 -12.06 -1.58 41.72
CA ASN A 29 -12.95 -1.68 42.87
C ASN A 29 -12.59 -2.87 43.77
N LYS A 30 -12.47 -4.06 43.20
CA LYS A 30 -12.11 -5.29 43.92
C LYS A 30 -11.65 -6.39 42.97
N GLU A 31 -11.05 -7.43 43.53
CA GLU A 31 -10.91 -8.71 42.84
C GLU A 31 -12.24 -9.47 42.87
N LYS A 32 -12.56 -10.17 41.78
CA LYS A 32 -13.67 -11.12 41.70
C LYS A 32 -13.30 -12.27 40.76
N ASN A 33 -13.24 -13.50 41.26
CA ASN A 33 -12.99 -14.73 40.49
C ASN A 33 -11.71 -14.68 39.61
N GLY A 34 -10.62 -14.09 40.11
CA GLY A 34 -9.38 -13.93 39.32
C GLY A 34 -9.38 -12.78 38.30
N TYR A 35 -10.46 -11.99 38.24
CA TYR A 35 -10.59 -10.77 37.43
C TYR A 35 -10.58 -9.52 38.31
N LEU A 36 -10.37 -8.37 37.67
CA LEU A 36 -10.52 -7.06 38.29
C LEU A 36 -11.92 -6.51 38.02
N GLU A 37 -12.68 -6.24 39.07
CA GLU A 37 -13.89 -5.42 38.95
C GLU A 37 -13.47 -3.95 38.90
N ILE A 38 -13.73 -3.29 37.78
CA ILE A 38 -13.42 -1.87 37.53
C ILE A 38 -14.72 -1.07 37.66
N LEU A 39 -14.68 0.02 38.43
CA LEU A 39 -15.68 1.09 38.38
C LEU A 39 -15.22 2.11 37.35
N PHE A 40 -15.86 2.12 36.19
CA PHE A 40 -15.57 3.07 35.12
C PHE A 40 -16.08 4.47 35.47
N ASP A 41 -15.48 5.49 34.86
CA ASP A 41 -15.80 6.90 35.14
C ASP A 41 -17.26 7.26 34.79
N ASN A 42 -17.93 6.45 33.97
CA ASN A 42 -19.36 6.56 33.67
C ASN A 42 -20.28 5.91 34.73
N GLY A 43 -19.73 5.41 35.84
CA GLY A 43 -20.45 4.79 36.95
C GLY A 43 -20.75 3.29 36.80
N ILE A 44 -20.43 2.68 35.65
CA ILE A 44 -20.67 1.26 35.38
C ILE A 44 -19.55 0.41 36.02
N LYS A 45 -19.93 -0.76 36.56
CA LYS A 45 -18.97 -1.77 37.01
C LYS A 45 -18.88 -2.92 36.01
N ALA A 46 -17.68 -3.32 35.62
CA ALA A 46 -17.46 -4.53 34.83
C ALA A 46 -16.18 -5.26 35.23
N LEU A 47 -16.08 -6.52 34.81
CA LEU A 47 -14.89 -7.34 35.02
C LEU A 47 -13.92 -7.16 33.85
N ALA A 48 -12.64 -6.99 34.14
CA ALA A 48 -11.55 -6.95 33.18
C ALA A 48 -10.47 -7.98 33.53
N HIS A 49 -9.88 -8.59 32.51
CA HIS A 49 -8.76 -9.49 32.70
C HIS A 49 -7.50 -8.68 33.09
N PRO A 50 -6.69 -9.10 34.07
CA PRO A 50 -5.55 -8.31 34.55
C PRO A 50 -4.45 -8.02 33.52
N THR A 51 -4.47 -8.72 32.39
CA THR A 51 -3.43 -8.62 31.35
C THR A 51 -3.98 -8.55 29.91
N TRP A 52 -5.26 -8.19 29.72
CA TRP A 52 -5.85 -8.09 28.39
C TRP A 52 -6.43 -6.71 28.15
N GLU A 53 -5.89 -5.98 27.17
CA GLU A 53 -6.35 -4.63 26.76
C GLU A 53 -6.51 -3.66 27.94
N ILE A 54 -5.56 -3.71 28.88
CA ILE A 54 -5.59 -2.90 30.11
C ILE A 54 -4.28 -2.15 30.34
N VAL A 55 -4.40 -0.91 30.80
CA VAL A 55 -3.29 -0.03 31.19
C VAL A 55 -3.45 0.32 32.66
N TYR A 56 -2.33 0.28 33.41
CA TYR A 56 -2.27 0.65 34.81
C TYR A 56 -1.50 1.96 34.98
N TYR A 57 -2.02 2.87 35.80
CA TYR A 57 -1.41 4.17 36.06
C TYR A 57 -1.01 4.35 37.52
N ASN A 58 0.03 5.12 37.77
CA ASN A 58 0.39 5.56 39.12
C ASN A 58 -0.43 6.80 39.55
N GLU A 59 -0.21 7.28 40.77
CA GLU A 59 -0.91 8.45 41.33
C GLU A 59 -0.66 9.75 40.55
N LYS A 60 0.47 9.85 39.85
CA LYS A 60 0.82 10.98 38.98
C LYS A 60 0.19 10.87 37.58
N GLY A 61 -0.48 9.76 37.28
CA GLY A 61 -1.08 9.49 35.96
C GLY A 61 -0.11 8.92 34.93
N GLU A 62 1.08 8.49 35.35
CA GLU A 62 2.08 7.86 34.47
C GLU A 62 1.77 6.36 34.32
N ILE A 63 2.06 5.79 33.15
CA ILE A 63 1.84 4.36 32.87
C ILE A 63 2.84 3.51 33.66
N ILE A 64 2.33 2.60 34.48
CA ILE A 64 3.12 1.57 35.19
C ILE A 64 3.28 0.33 34.31
N LYS A 65 2.21 -0.08 33.63
CA LYS A 65 2.18 -1.30 32.80
C LYS A 65 1.08 -1.19 31.75
N ASP A 66 1.38 -1.63 30.53
CA ASP A 66 0.47 -1.60 29.38
C ASP A 66 0.35 -3.00 28.78
N PHE A 67 -0.86 -3.55 28.79
CA PHE A 67 -1.22 -4.86 28.25
C PHE A 67 -2.11 -4.77 27.02
N ARG A 68 -2.25 -3.59 26.43
CA ARG A 68 -2.89 -3.46 25.12
C ARG A 68 -2.05 -4.19 24.09
N LYS A 69 -2.67 -5.04 23.28
CA LYS A 69 -1.95 -5.69 22.18
C LYS A 69 -1.44 -4.58 21.25
N PRO A 70 -0.19 -4.65 20.77
CA PRO A 70 0.31 -3.67 19.81
C PRO A 70 -0.31 -3.96 18.43
N LYS A 71 -1.60 -3.70 18.23
CA LYS A 71 -2.31 -4.02 16.98
C LYS A 71 -3.50 -3.10 16.77
N HIS A 72 -3.40 -2.18 15.81
CA HIS A 72 -4.48 -1.90 14.83
C HIS A 72 -4.12 -0.72 13.92
N LYS A 73 -3.28 0.24 14.33
CA LYS A 73 -2.92 1.37 13.47
C LYS A 73 -1.80 1.03 12.48
N ILE A 74 -0.71 0.43 12.97
CA ILE A 74 0.45 0.04 12.14
C ILE A 74 0.12 -1.16 11.26
N GLU A 75 -0.58 -2.18 11.76
CA GLU A 75 -0.96 -3.35 10.93
C GLU A 75 -2.06 -3.03 9.91
N ARG A 76 -3.00 -2.13 10.21
CA ARG A 76 -3.97 -1.63 9.22
C ARG A 76 -3.28 -0.76 8.18
N GLN A 77 -2.35 0.11 8.59
CA GLN A 77 -1.54 0.88 7.64
C GLN A 77 -0.68 -0.03 6.78
N LYS A 78 -0.06 -1.09 7.33
CA LYS A 78 0.67 -2.11 6.56
C LYS A 78 -0.23 -2.87 5.60
N ARG A 79 -1.42 -3.34 6.02
CA ARG A 79 -2.37 -4.01 5.12
C ARG A 79 -2.95 -3.08 4.06
N ILE A 80 -3.18 -1.81 4.38
CA ILE A 80 -3.60 -0.79 3.41
C ILE A 80 -2.45 -0.48 2.46
N LEU A 81 -1.21 -0.40 2.94
CA LEU A 81 -0.03 -0.16 2.10
C LEU A 81 0.27 -1.36 1.21
N GLU A 82 0.16 -2.59 1.72
CA GLU A 82 0.32 -3.84 0.97
C GLU A 82 -0.81 -4.04 -0.03
N LYS A 83 -2.05 -3.75 0.37
CA LYS A 83 -3.21 -3.76 -0.55
C LYS A 83 -3.09 -2.66 -1.60
N ASN A 84 -2.70 -1.44 -1.23
CA ASN A 84 -2.51 -0.36 -2.20
C ASN A 84 -1.34 -0.65 -3.13
N LYS A 85 -0.25 -1.23 -2.63
CA LYS A 85 0.89 -1.66 -3.45
C LYS A 85 0.49 -2.80 -4.39
N PHE A 86 -0.37 -3.71 -3.95
CA PHE A 86 -0.94 -4.79 -4.76
C PHE A 86 -1.95 -4.26 -5.79
N ASP A 87 -2.83 -3.32 -5.41
CA ASP A 87 -3.78 -2.66 -6.31
C ASP A 87 -3.05 -1.75 -7.31
N GLU A 88 -1.94 -1.11 -6.92
CA GLU A 88 -1.05 -0.34 -7.81
C GLU A 88 -0.30 -1.28 -8.78
N LEU A 89 0.23 -2.40 -8.28
CA LEU A 89 0.79 -3.48 -9.10
C LEU A 89 -0.25 -4.04 -10.08
N ILE A 90 -1.49 -4.28 -9.65
CA ILE A 90 -2.58 -4.77 -10.51
C ILE A 90 -3.04 -3.68 -11.49
N ASN A 91 -3.13 -2.41 -11.08
CA ASN A 91 -3.50 -1.33 -11.99
C ASN A 91 -2.42 -1.10 -13.06
N MET A 92 -1.15 -1.28 -12.72
CA MET A 92 -0.04 -1.20 -13.67
C MET A 92 0.08 -2.45 -14.53
N ALA A 93 -0.11 -3.64 -13.97
CA ALA A 93 -0.13 -4.90 -14.72
C ALA A 93 -1.38 -5.06 -15.59
N SER A 94 -2.50 -4.43 -15.22
CA SER A 94 -3.68 -4.28 -16.10
C SER A 94 -3.48 -3.19 -17.16
N GLY A 95 -2.28 -2.63 -17.23
CA GLY A 95 -1.86 -1.72 -18.27
C GLY A 95 -2.33 -0.29 -18.10
N LYS A 96 -2.97 0.11 -16.98
CA LYS A 96 -3.50 1.47 -16.83
C LYS A 96 -2.43 2.48 -16.42
N ALA A 97 -1.81 3.11 -17.41
CA ALA A 97 -0.80 4.15 -17.20
C ALA A 97 -1.43 5.54 -16.96
N ASN A 98 -2.31 6.00 -17.86
CA ASN A 98 -2.92 7.34 -17.88
C ASN A 98 -1.93 8.49 -17.52
N VAL A 99 -0.77 8.52 -18.17
CA VAL A 99 0.31 9.49 -17.96
C VAL A 99 0.26 10.57 -19.04
N GLU A 100 0.11 11.83 -18.65
CA GLU A 100 0.27 12.97 -19.55
C GLU A 100 1.75 13.23 -19.81
N ILE A 101 2.18 13.15 -21.08
CA ILE A 101 3.58 13.38 -21.49
C ILE A 101 3.76 14.85 -21.92
N THR A 102 2.78 15.34 -22.68
CA THR A 102 2.61 16.74 -23.06
C THR A 102 1.12 17.05 -23.11
N PRO A 103 0.70 18.33 -23.22
CA PRO A 103 -0.72 18.67 -23.41
C PRO A 103 -1.39 17.99 -24.60
N ASN A 104 -0.60 17.55 -25.59
CA ASN A 104 -1.09 16.93 -26.83
C ASN A 104 -0.78 15.43 -26.93
N LEU A 105 -0.12 14.83 -25.94
CA LEU A 105 0.26 13.42 -25.95
C LEU A 105 0.10 12.83 -24.55
N ARG A 106 -0.74 11.80 -24.44
CA ARG A 106 -0.97 11.05 -23.21
C ARG A 106 -0.89 9.56 -23.46
N LEU A 107 -0.13 8.85 -22.64
CA LEU A 107 -0.13 7.38 -22.61
C LEU A 107 -1.30 6.90 -21.76
N LYS A 108 -2.25 6.21 -22.36
CA LYS A 108 -3.43 5.66 -21.68
C LYS A 108 -3.14 4.30 -21.09
N HIS A 109 -2.69 3.38 -21.94
CA HIS A 109 -2.44 2.01 -21.51
C HIS A 109 -1.13 1.45 -22.05
N ILE A 110 -0.58 0.47 -21.35
CA ILE A 110 0.56 -0.35 -21.75
C ILE A 110 0.12 -1.81 -21.63
N VAL A 111 0.15 -2.57 -22.72
CA VAL A 111 -0.23 -3.98 -22.72
C VAL A 111 0.96 -4.82 -23.14
N GLU A 112 1.21 -5.90 -22.42
CA GLU A 112 2.21 -6.88 -22.81
C GLU A 112 1.88 -7.45 -24.20
N ASN A 113 2.88 -7.46 -25.09
CA ASN A 113 2.63 -7.80 -26.50
C ASN A 113 3.54 -8.90 -27.02
N ASN A 114 4.82 -8.93 -26.63
CA ASN A 114 5.76 -9.93 -27.12
C ASN A 114 6.85 -10.32 -26.10
N TRP A 115 7.21 -11.59 -26.07
CA TRP A 115 8.19 -12.19 -25.14
C TRP A 115 9.21 -13.05 -25.90
N ASP A 116 10.39 -13.23 -25.31
CA ASP A 116 11.40 -14.17 -25.81
C ASP A 116 11.23 -15.57 -25.19
N ASP A 117 12.06 -16.51 -25.65
CA ASP A 117 12.06 -17.91 -25.17
C ASP A 117 12.44 -18.04 -23.69
N ASP A 118 13.09 -17.02 -23.11
CA ASP A 118 13.47 -16.94 -21.70
C ASP A 118 12.42 -16.20 -20.85
N ASN A 119 11.24 -15.92 -21.43
CA ASN A 119 10.11 -15.21 -20.81
C ASN A 119 10.42 -13.75 -20.42
N ASN A 120 11.39 -13.12 -21.08
CA ASN A 120 11.63 -11.69 -20.95
C ASN A 120 10.67 -10.92 -21.86
N LEU A 121 10.13 -9.81 -21.35
CA LEU A 121 9.29 -8.91 -22.14
C LEU A 121 10.13 -8.12 -23.15
N ILE A 122 9.87 -8.34 -24.45
CA ILE A 122 10.58 -7.70 -25.56
C ILE A 122 9.88 -6.44 -26.03
N ALA A 123 8.55 -6.48 -26.15
CA ALA A 123 7.76 -5.36 -26.64
C ALA A 123 6.42 -5.25 -25.93
N VAL A 124 5.93 -4.02 -25.86
CA VAL A 124 4.60 -3.68 -25.32
C VAL A 124 3.82 -2.91 -26.38
N SER A 125 2.51 -3.11 -26.40
CA SER A 125 1.60 -2.21 -27.08
C SER A 125 1.27 -1.04 -26.16
N CYS A 126 1.23 0.17 -26.69
CA CYS A 126 0.91 1.38 -25.94
C CYS A 126 -0.24 2.12 -26.60
N ASP A 127 -1.34 2.28 -25.86
CA ASP A 127 -2.46 3.11 -26.26
C ASP A 127 -2.12 4.56 -25.92
N PHE A 128 -2.06 5.44 -26.91
CA PHE A 128 -1.89 6.88 -26.71
C PHE A 128 -3.15 7.64 -27.11
N ILE A 129 -3.25 8.86 -26.59
CA ILE A 129 -4.16 9.90 -27.08
C ILE A 129 -3.28 11.04 -27.59
N VAL A 130 -3.38 11.34 -28.88
CA VAL A 130 -2.65 12.41 -29.57
C VAL A 130 -3.66 13.43 -30.09
N PHE A 131 -3.62 14.67 -29.60
CA PHE A 131 -4.63 15.70 -29.93
C PHE A 131 -6.08 15.23 -29.75
N ASN A 132 -6.35 14.44 -28.71
CA ASN A 132 -7.63 13.76 -28.43
C ASN A 132 -7.99 12.57 -29.31
N GLU A 133 -7.15 12.19 -30.28
CA GLU A 133 -7.35 11.01 -31.11
C GLU A 133 -6.59 9.79 -30.55
N PRO A 134 -7.22 8.61 -30.49
CA PRO A 134 -6.56 7.40 -30.06
C PRO A 134 -5.60 6.88 -31.13
N ILE A 135 -4.41 6.46 -30.69
CA ILE A 135 -3.45 5.71 -31.52
C ILE A 135 -2.90 4.55 -30.70
N MET A 136 -2.37 3.55 -31.37
CA MET A 136 -1.62 2.47 -30.75
C MET A 136 -0.19 2.47 -31.30
N ALA A 137 0.80 2.22 -30.45
CA ALA A 137 2.18 2.05 -30.91
C ALA A 137 2.84 0.87 -30.20
N TYR A 138 3.56 0.06 -30.96
CA TYR A 138 4.34 -1.06 -30.43
C TYR A 138 5.72 -0.58 -30.05
N ILE A 139 6.03 -0.55 -28.76
CA ILE A 139 7.31 -0.07 -28.24
C ILE A 139 8.18 -1.25 -27.85
N ILE A 140 9.42 -1.25 -28.33
CA ILE A 140 10.42 -2.25 -27.98
C ILE A 140 11.02 -1.88 -26.61
N VAL A 141 10.92 -2.78 -25.63
CA VAL A 141 11.27 -2.56 -24.22
C VAL A 141 12.47 -3.39 -23.73
N ASP A 142 13.03 -4.27 -24.55
CA ASP A 142 14.27 -5.00 -24.24
C ASP A 142 15.50 -4.08 -24.18
N ASP A 143 15.51 -2.99 -24.97
CA ASP A 143 16.61 -2.02 -25.10
C ASP A 143 16.10 -0.57 -25.01
N LEU A 144 15.53 -0.19 -23.86
CA LEU A 144 15.06 1.18 -23.58
C LEU A 144 16.24 2.15 -23.35
N GLN A 145 16.88 2.57 -24.44
CA GLN A 145 17.88 3.64 -24.46
C GLN A 145 17.22 4.99 -24.74
N LEU A 146 17.67 6.04 -24.06
CA LEU A 146 17.08 7.38 -24.15
C LEU A 146 17.40 8.07 -25.49
N ASP A 147 18.53 7.73 -26.10
CA ASP A 147 19.07 8.35 -27.31
C ASP A 147 18.60 7.69 -28.61
N LYS A 148 17.80 6.61 -28.53
CA LYS A 148 17.33 5.88 -29.70
C LYS A 148 15.88 5.42 -29.53
N PRO A 149 14.89 6.24 -29.96
CA PRO A 149 13.50 5.83 -30.05
C PRO A 149 13.34 4.51 -30.80
N ARG A 150 12.76 3.49 -30.16
CA ARG A 150 12.46 2.21 -30.79
C ARG A 150 10.99 1.87 -30.61
N TYR A 151 10.19 2.21 -31.61
CA TYR A 151 8.88 1.59 -31.82
C TYR A 151 8.91 0.78 -33.12
N GLY A 152 8.20 -0.34 -33.14
CA GLY A 152 8.08 -1.19 -34.32
C GLY A 152 7.09 -0.64 -35.33
N GLU A 153 5.90 -0.27 -34.85
CA GLU A 153 4.78 0.14 -35.69
C GLU A 153 3.83 1.08 -34.92
N ILE A 154 3.16 1.97 -35.65
CA ILE A 154 2.11 2.86 -35.13
C ILE A 154 0.84 2.55 -35.91
N GLU A 155 -0.23 2.17 -35.22
CA GLU A 155 -1.56 2.04 -35.79
C GLU A 155 -2.39 3.27 -35.44
N SER A 156 -2.89 3.95 -36.47
CA SER A 156 -3.67 5.18 -36.33
C SER A 156 -4.49 5.45 -37.57
N GLU A 157 -5.47 6.36 -37.48
CA GLU A 157 -6.08 6.96 -38.68
C GLU A 157 -5.06 7.82 -39.44
N ASP A 158 -5.18 7.88 -40.77
CA ASP A 158 -4.20 8.52 -41.67
C ASP A 158 -3.87 9.98 -41.29
N LEU A 159 -4.85 10.72 -40.75
CA LEU A 159 -4.71 12.14 -40.43
C LEU A 159 -3.75 12.42 -39.26
N ILE A 160 -3.61 11.49 -38.31
CA ILE A 160 -2.78 11.68 -37.10
C ILE A 160 -1.45 10.89 -37.19
N HIS A 161 -1.31 9.98 -38.16
CA HIS A 161 -0.18 9.04 -38.25
C HIS A 161 1.18 9.73 -38.27
N ASP A 162 1.39 10.67 -39.19
CA ASP A 162 2.68 11.37 -39.31
C ASP A 162 2.98 12.25 -38.09
N THR A 163 1.94 12.81 -37.48
CA THR A 163 2.05 13.61 -36.27
C THR A 163 2.47 12.75 -35.08
N ALA A 164 1.80 11.61 -34.90
CA ALA A 164 2.14 10.61 -33.89
C ALA A 164 3.57 10.11 -34.06
N LYS A 165 3.96 9.79 -35.29
CA LYS A 165 5.32 9.35 -35.65
C LYS A 165 6.36 10.40 -35.31
N SER A 166 6.11 11.66 -35.65
CA SER A 166 7.00 12.78 -35.32
C SER A 166 7.16 12.96 -33.81
N LEU A 167 6.07 12.91 -33.05
CA LEU A 167 6.09 13.00 -31.59
C LEU A 167 6.87 11.84 -30.95
N LEU A 168 6.61 10.61 -31.37
CA LEU A 168 7.28 9.42 -30.83
C LEU A 168 8.75 9.30 -31.28
N ASN A 169 9.19 10.05 -32.29
CA ASN A 169 10.61 10.19 -32.64
C ASN A 169 11.32 11.31 -31.88
N SER A 170 10.60 12.12 -31.10
CA SER A 170 11.20 13.22 -30.34
C SER A 170 11.90 12.71 -29.08
N ILE A 171 13.14 13.16 -28.88
CA ILE A 171 13.96 12.83 -27.70
C ILE A 171 13.27 13.33 -26.43
N ASP A 172 12.73 14.55 -26.42
CA ASP A 172 12.03 15.13 -25.26
C ASP A 172 10.80 14.31 -24.82
N ILE A 173 10.15 13.64 -25.78
CA ILE A 173 9.04 12.72 -25.51
C ILE A 173 9.59 11.42 -24.92
N TRP A 174 10.68 10.90 -25.47
CA TRP A 174 11.34 9.70 -24.98
C TRP A 174 11.91 9.85 -23.56
N GLU A 175 12.49 11.00 -23.22
CA GLU A 175 12.96 11.29 -21.86
C GLU A 175 11.86 11.15 -20.80
N LYS A 176 10.60 11.42 -21.18
CA LYS A 176 9.43 11.28 -20.32
C LYS A 176 8.79 9.90 -20.38
N LEU A 177 8.83 9.26 -21.55
CA LEU A 177 8.18 7.97 -21.79
C LEU A 177 9.00 6.79 -21.25
N VAL A 178 10.32 6.81 -21.43
CA VAL A 178 11.22 5.72 -21.01
C VAL A 178 11.14 5.39 -19.52
N PRO A 179 11.12 6.37 -18.59
CA PRO A 179 10.97 6.06 -17.17
C PRO A 179 9.69 5.29 -16.85
N VAL A 180 8.59 5.63 -17.54
CA VAL A 180 7.29 4.96 -17.36
C VAL A 180 7.37 3.50 -17.86
N LEU A 181 7.96 3.30 -19.04
CA LEU A 181 8.12 1.96 -19.63
C LEU A 181 9.08 1.07 -18.83
N LYS A 182 10.19 1.63 -18.33
CA LYS A 182 11.14 0.92 -17.45
C LYS A 182 10.45 0.48 -16.16
N TYR A 183 9.68 1.38 -15.56
CA TYR A 183 8.96 1.09 -14.34
C TYR A 183 7.87 0.01 -14.56
N TYR A 184 7.12 0.08 -15.66
CA TYR A 184 6.17 -0.98 -16.04
C TYR A 184 6.88 -2.33 -16.19
N LYS A 185 7.99 -2.38 -16.93
CA LYS A 185 8.76 -3.61 -17.15
C LYS A 185 9.25 -4.23 -15.83
N GLU A 186 9.85 -3.43 -14.95
CA GLU A 186 10.30 -3.88 -13.63
C GLU A 186 9.16 -4.48 -12.81
N LYS A 187 7.99 -3.83 -12.80
CA LYS A 187 6.83 -4.30 -12.05
C LYS A 187 6.23 -5.58 -12.65
N TRP A 188 6.20 -5.68 -13.96
CA TRP A 188 5.79 -6.91 -14.66
C TRP A 188 6.72 -8.08 -14.28
N GLU A 189 8.04 -7.88 -14.29
CA GLU A 189 9.03 -8.89 -13.90
C GLU A 189 8.94 -9.28 -12.42
N GLU A 190 8.59 -8.35 -11.52
CA GLU A 190 8.30 -8.66 -10.11
C GLU A 190 7.10 -9.60 -9.97
N ILE A 191 6.05 -9.39 -10.76
CA ILE A 191 4.83 -10.21 -10.73
C ILE A 191 5.11 -11.63 -11.22
N GLN A 192 5.92 -11.80 -12.27
CA GLN A 192 6.31 -13.13 -12.77
C GLN A 192 7.03 -13.99 -11.72
N LYS A 193 7.63 -13.36 -10.70
CA LYS A 193 8.35 -14.05 -9.62
C LYS A 193 7.43 -14.44 -8.45
N LEU A 194 6.16 -14.06 -8.47
CA LEU A 194 5.22 -14.40 -7.41
C LEU A 194 4.87 -15.90 -7.50
N PRO A 195 4.82 -16.62 -6.36
CA PRO A 195 4.37 -17.99 -6.33
C PRO A 195 2.84 -18.01 -6.54
N PHE A 196 2.42 -18.43 -7.73
CA PHE A 196 1.02 -18.72 -8.05
C PHE A 196 0.72 -20.21 -7.88
#